data_AF-A0A8T4TDC9-F1
#
_entry.id   AF-A0A8T4TDC9-F1
#
_cell.length_a   1.000
_cell.length_b   1.000
_cell.length_c   1.000
_cell.angle_alpha   90.00
_cell.angle_beta   90.00
_cell.angle_gamma   90.00
#
_symmetry.space_group_name_H-M   'P 1'
#
loop_
_entity.id
_entity.type
_entity.pdbx_description
1 polymer ?
#
loop_
_entity_poly.entity_id
_entity_poly.type
_entity_poly.pdbx_seq_one_letter_code
_entity_poly.pdbx_strand_id
1 'polypeptide(L)'
;MARKKSVIARIFLGIGKAMGWLIVSLFKAVWFLIVGLFTVISQVFKVSKGAAKSAHQSYKIKKDQPKVEASYVALEAASTKSGAVESFANRLLNESLILAIAGKRGSGKSVLGFRLMENIHAKSKRPCFALGVRQDVLPSWIQSIDSLETIKNGGVVLVDEGAVSFNSRDSMSKKNKGLGELLAIARHKDLTLIFITQNTGMIDKNVLNLCDTILVKEGSLLQEKMERSVMKDLYVKANESLQKIPSEHRKAHCYVFDAEFEGVISTKLPGFWSSRVSKNQA
;
A
#
# COMPACT_ATOMS: atom_id res chain seq x y z
N MET A 1 22.26 -90.38 -5.26
CA MET A 1 23.59 -89.78 -4.93
C MET A 1 23.48 -88.25 -4.97
N ALA A 2 23.24 -87.61 -3.82
CA ALA A 2 23.22 -86.15 -3.73
C ALA A 2 24.64 -85.65 -3.43
N ARG A 3 25.29 -84.98 -4.39
CA ARG A 3 26.62 -84.37 -4.23
C ARG A 3 26.56 -83.31 -3.11
N LYS A 4 27.11 -83.61 -1.94
CA LYS A 4 27.38 -82.63 -0.87
C LYS A 4 28.27 -81.53 -1.45
N LYS A 5 27.70 -80.35 -1.70
CA LYS A 5 28.48 -79.16 -2.07
C LYS A 5 29.50 -78.90 -0.97
N SER A 6 30.78 -78.88 -1.35
CA SER A 6 31.92 -78.64 -0.46
C SER A 6 31.69 -77.39 0.39
N VAL A 7 31.98 -77.49 1.69
CA VAL A 7 31.89 -76.39 2.67
C VAL A 7 32.66 -75.14 2.18
N ILE A 8 33.75 -75.35 1.44
CA ILE A 8 34.57 -74.30 0.83
C ILE A 8 33.77 -73.46 -0.19
N ALA A 9 32.88 -74.08 -0.96
CA ALA A 9 32.06 -73.36 -1.95
C ALA A 9 31.02 -72.43 -1.27
N ARG A 10 30.56 -72.78 -0.06
CA ARG A 10 29.65 -71.90 0.72
C ARG A 10 30.38 -70.70 1.30
N ILE A 11 31.64 -70.88 1.71
CA ILE A 11 32.48 -69.78 2.24
C ILE A 11 32.82 -68.78 1.12
N PHE A 12 33.23 -69.26 -0.06
CA PHE A 12 33.51 -68.41 -1.22
C PHE A 12 32.26 -67.64 -1.70
N LEU A 13 31.08 -68.28 -1.70
CA LEU A 13 29.81 -67.60 -2.01
C LEU A 13 29.43 -66.54 -0.97
N GLY A 14 29.76 -66.75 0.31
CA GLY A 14 29.53 -65.76 1.38
C GLY A 14 30.43 -64.52 1.23
N ILE A 15 31.72 -64.73 0.96
CA ILE A 15 32.70 -63.65 0.77
C ILE A 15 32.36 -62.83 -0.49
N GLY A 16 31.98 -63.48 -1.60
CA GLY A 16 31.56 -62.78 -2.81
C GLY A 16 30.33 -61.90 -2.61
N LYS A 17 29.35 -62.34 -1.81
CA LYS A 17 28.17 -61.54 -1.45
C LYS A 17 28.52 -60.36 -0.55
N ALA A 18 29.40 -60.55 0.44
CA ALA A 18 29.85 -59.48 1.33
C ALA A 18 30.61 -58.39 0.56
N MET A 19 31.53 -58.79 -0.33
CA MET A 19 32.30 -57.87 -1.16
C MET A 19 31.42 -57.11 -2.16
N GLY A 20 30.43 -57.79 -2.77
CA GLY A 20 29.44 -57.15 -3.63
C GLY A 20 28.59 -56.12 -2.89
N TRP A 21 28.15 -56.41 -1.65
CA TRP A 21 27.41 -55.45 -0.83
C TRP A 21 28.24 -54.21 -0.47
N LEU A 22 29.53 -54.41 -0.16
CA LEU A 22 30.46 -53.33 0.18
C LEU A 22 30.67 -52.38 -1.02
N ILE A 23 30.88 -52.92 -2.22
CA ILE A 23 31.01 -52.14 -3.46
C ILE A 23 29.74 -51.34 -3.75
N VAL A 24 28.56 -51.98 -3.64
CA VAL A 24 27.27 -51.30 -3.85
C VAL A 24 27.03 -50.19 -2.82
N SER A 25 27.41 -50.41 -1.56
CA SER A 25 27.29 -49.39 -0.50
C SER A 25 28.20 -48.19 -0.76
N LEU A 26 29.45 -48.44 -1.17
CA LEU A 26 30.42 -47.39 -1.52
C LEU A 26 29.93 -46.57 -2.72
N PHE A 27 29.39 -47.22 -3.74
CA PHE A 27 28.83 -46.54 -4.91
C PHE A 27 27.61 -45.69 -4.54
N LYS A 28 26.74 -46.19 -3.66
CA LYS A 28 25.59 -45.41 -3.14
C LYS A 28 26.04 -44.19 -2.32
N ALA A 29 27.08 -44.33 -1.50
CA ALA A 29 27.63 -43.20 -0.73
C ALA A 29 28.21 -42.12 -1.64
N VAL A 30 28.99 -42.51 -2.66
CA VAL A 30 29.53 -41.59 -3.67
C VAL A 30 28.40 -40.92 -4.47
N TRP A 31 27.38 -41.69 -4.89
CA TRP A 31 26.21 -41.15 -5.57
C TRP A 31 25.47 -40.12 -4.71
N PHE A 32 25.29 -40.40 -3.42
CA PHE A 32 24.62 -39.48 -2.50
C PHE A 32 25.43 -38.18 -2.30
N LEU A 33 26.76 -38.26 -2.26
CA LEU A 33 27.62 -37.08 -2.21
C LEU A 33 27.54 -36.25 -3.49
N ILE A 34 27.54 -36.88 -4.67
CA ILE A 34 27.41 -36.17 -5.97
C ILE A 34 26.05 -35.48 -6.07
N VAL A 35 24.97 -36.18 -5.70
CA VAL A 35 23.61 -35.61 -5.71
C VAL A 35 23.47 -34.49 -4.66
N GLY A 36 24.08 -34.65 -3.48
CA GLY A 36 24.16 -33.62 -2.44
C GLY A 36 24.89 -32.37 -2.92
N LEU A 37 26.05 -32.54 -3.58
CA LEU A 37 26.80 -31.42 -4.15
C LEU A 37 26.01 -30.72 -5.26
N PHE A 38 25.38 -31.49 -6.15
CA PHE A 38 24.58 -30.96 -7.24
C PHE A 38 23.36 -30.18 -6.74
N THR A 39 22.69 -30.65 -5.69
CA THR A 39 21.55 -29.95 -5.09
C THR A 39 21.97 -28.62 -4.47
N VAL A 40 23.07 -28.59 -3.73
CA VAL A 40 23.64 -27.34 -3.17
C VAL A 40 24.03 -26.36 -4.28
N ILE A 41 24.74 -26.82 -5.30
CA ILE A 41 25.12 -25.99 -6.46
C ILE A 41 23.86 -25.43 -7.13
N SER A 42 22.85 -26.27 -7.35
CA SER A 42 21.59 -25.84 -7.99
C SER A 42 20.83 -24.79 -7.16
N GLN A 43 20.87 -24.89 -5.82
CA GLN A 43 20.28 -23.90 -4.92
C GLN A 43 21.01 -22.56 -5.01
N VAL A 44 22.36 -22.57 -5.00
CA VAL A 44 23.17 -21.34 -5.15
C VAL A 44 22.92 -20.68 -6.51
N PHE A 45 22.83 -21.46 -7.59
CA PHE A 45 22.49 -20.92 -8.92
C PHE A 45 21.07 -20.31 -8.96
N LYS A 46 20.08 -20.95 -8.31
CA LYS A 46 18.72 -20.39 -8.21
C LYS A 46 18.70 -19.07 -7.44
N VAL A 47 19.43 -18.98 -6.33
CA VAL A 47 19.55 -17.75 -5.53
C VAL A 47 20.22 -16.64 -6.33
N SER A 48 21.33 -16.91 -7.03
CA SER A 48 22.00 -15.88 -7.84
C SER A 48 21.15 -15.37 -9.01
N LYS A 49 20.45 -16.26 -9.72
CA LYS A 49 19.50 -15.88 -10.78
C LYS A 49 18.33 -15.06 -10.23
N GLY A 50 17.84 -15.41 -9.03
CA GLY A 50 16.84 -14.64 -8.31
C GLY A 50 17.34 -13.22 -7.98
N ALA A 51 18.54 -13.11 -7.42
CA ALA A 51 19.16 -11.82 -7.08
C ALA A 51 19.38 -10.94 -8.32
N ALA A 52 19.88 -11.50 -9.42
CA ALA A 52 20.06 -10.78 -10.68
C ALA A 52 18.72 -10.29 -11.28
N LYS A 53 17.67 -11.12 -11.20
CA LYS A 53 16.32 -10.74 -11.66
C LYS A 53 15.74 -9.61 -10.81
N SER A 54 15.86 -9.70 -9.48
CA SER A 54 15.41 -8.65 -8.56
C SER A 54 16.19 -7.35 -8.75
N ALA A 55 17.50 -7.42 -8.97
CA ALA A 55 18.34 -6.26 -9.27
C ALA A 55 17.90 -5.59 -10.58
N HIS A 56 17.70 -6.37 -11.65
CA HIS A 56 17.20 -5.85 -12.94
C HIS A 56 15.81 -5.22 -12.82
N GLN A 57 14.91 -5.82 -12.05
CA GLN A 57 13.58 -5.28 -11.78
C GLN A 57 13.67 -3.97 -11.00
N SER A 58 14.50 -3.90 -9.96
CA SER A 58 14.73 -2.67 -9.19
C SER A 58 15.34 -1.55 -10.04
N TYR A 59 16.25 -1.90 -10.97
CA TYR A 59 16.84 -0.95 -11.92
C TYR A 59 15.80 -0.41 -12.90
N LYS A 60 14.95 -1.28 -13.47
CA LYS A 60 13.83 -0.85 -14.34
C LYS A 60 12.89 0.09 -13.60
N ILE A 61 12.51 -0.25 -12.37
CA ILE A 61 11.66 0.62 -11.53
C ILE A 61 12.32 1.99 -11.35
N LYS A 62 13.58 2.05 -10.90
CA LYS A 62 14.31 3.31 -10.71
C LYS A 62 14.45 4.14 -11.99
N LYS A 63 14.54 3.48 -13.15
CA LYS A 63 14.62 4.14 -14.45
C LYS A 63 13.29 4.80 -14.83
N ASP A 64 12.17 4.13 -14.56
CA ASP A 64 10.83 4.56 -14.99
C ASP A 64 10.16 5.51 -13.99
N GLN A 65 10.72 5.65 -12.79
CA GLN A 65 10.24 6.54 -11.73
C GLN A 65 10.28 8.03 -12.14
N PRO A 66 9.25 8.80 -11.78
CA PRO A 66 9.32 10.26 -11.87
C PRO A 66 10.47 10.82 -11.03
N LYS A 67 11.39 11.54 -11.69
CA LYS A 67 12.50 12.25 -11.04
C LYS A 67 12.07 13.65 -10.60
N VAL A 68 11.02 13.71 -9.77
CA VAL A 68 10.43 14.98 -9.30
C VAL A 68 10.61 15.07 -7.80
N GLU A 69 11.21 16.17 -7.35
CA GLU A 69 11.27 16.51 -5.92
C GLU A 69 9.92 17.00 -5.42
N ALA A 70 9.59 16.73 -4.16
CA ALA A 70 8.34 17.18 -3.58
C ALA A 70 8.29 18.71 -3.51
N SER A 71 7.20 19.28 -4.02
CA SER A 71 6.99 20.73 -4.02
C SER A 71 5.80 21.13 -3.14
N TYR A 72 6.05 22.06 -2.22
CA TYR A 72 5.01 22.62 -1.37
C TYR A 72 4.20 23.68 -2.13
N VAL A 73 2.89 23.51 -2.12
CA VAL A 73 1.93 24.53 -2.59
C VAL A 73 0.98 24.83 -1.45
N ALA A 74 0.93 26.08 -1.01
CA ALA A 74 0.03 26.52 0.05
C ALA A 74 -1.44 26.21 -0.30
N LEU A 75 -2.22 25.85 0.71
CA LEU A 75 -3.66 25.67 0.54
C LEU A 75 -4.31 27.05 0.48
N GLU A 76 -5.18 27.26 -0.50
CA GLU A 76 -5.89 28.53 -0.69
C GLU A 76 -7.36 28.34 -0.33
N ALA A 77 -7.90 29.18 0.54
CA ALA A 77 -9.32 29.20 0.84
C ALA A 77 -10.09 29.87 -0.30
N ALA A 78 -10.93 29.11 -1.00
CA ALA A 78 -11.89 29.66 -1.96
C ALA A 78 -13.14 30.22 -1.26
N SER A 79 -13.48 29.67 -0.10
CA SER A 79 -14.46 30.25 0.83
C SER A 79 -14.20 29.77 2.24
N THR A 80 -14.52 30.59 3.23
CA THR A 80 -14.38 30.26 4.65
C THR A 80 -15.74 30.34 5.31
N LYS A 81 -16.12 29.30 6.06
CA LYS A 81 -17.28 29.30 6.94
C LYS A 81 -16.86 29.58 8.39
N SER A 82 -15.79 28.95 8.86
CA SER A 82 -15.20 29.22 10.18
C SER A 82 -13.72 28.81 10.22
N GLY A 83 -12.97 29.36 11.17
CA GLY A 83 -11.55 29.05 11.35
C GLY A 83 -10.64 29.67 10.29
N ALA A 84 -9.42 29.17 10.17
CA ALA A 84 -8.39 29.69 9.27
C ALA A 84 -7.66 28.56 8.52
N VAL A 85 -7.48 28.72 7.21
CA VAL A 85 -6.85 27.69 6.36
C VAL A 85 -5.38 27.49 6.73
N GLU A 86 -4.71 28.52 7.23
CA GLU A 86 -3.35 28.49 7.73
C GLU A 86 -3.24 27.63 9.00
N SER A 87 -4.21 27.74 9.92
CA SER A 87 -4.25 26.90 11.13
C SER A 87 -4.42 25.42 10.75
N PHE A 88 -5.34 25.11 9.84
CA PHE A 88 -5.50 23.77 9.30
C PHE A 88 -4.23 23.27 8.59
N ALA A 89 -3.59 24.11 7.77
CA ALA A 89 -2.36 23.75 7.09
C ALA A 89 -1.23 23.47 8.09
N ASN A 90 -1.09 24.27 9.15
CA ASN A 90 -0.11 24.03 10.20
C ASN A 90 -0.38 22.72 10.94
N ARG A 91 -1.65 22.44 11.25
CA ARG A 91 -2.06 21.17 11.86
C ARG A 91 -1.68 19.98 10.99
N LEU A 92 -1.99 20.05 9.70
CA LEU A 92 -1.65 19.01 8.72
C LEU A 92 -0.14 18.71 8.65
N LEU A 93 0.71 19.73 8.80
CA LEU A 93 2.16 19.59 8.72
C LEU A 93 2.79 19.01 10.00
N ASN A 94 2.24 19.37 11.16
CA ASN A 94 2.89 19.14 12.45
C ASN A 94 2.25 18.01 13.28
N GLU A 95 1.00 17.65 13.01
CA GLU A 95 0.28 16.61 13.75
C GLU A 95 0.13 15.32 12.94
N SER A 96 -0.14 14.23 13.66
CA SER A 96 -0.55 12.96 13.07
C SER A 96 -2.06 12.88 13.04
N LEU A 97 -2.60 13.05 11.84
CA LEU A 97 -4.03 13.16 11.61
C LEU A 97 -4.58 11.95 10.83
N ILE A 98 -5.82 11.62 11.09
CA ILE A 98 -6.61 10.71 10.28
C ILE A 98 -7.54 11.54 9.38
N LEU A 99 -7.23 11.58 8.09
CA LEU A 99 -7.97 12.30 7.06
C LEU A 99 -8.82 11.33 6.24
N ALA A 100 -10.09 11.62 6.07
CA ALA A 100 -10.96 10.92 5.12
C ALA A 100 -11.30 11.83 3.93
N ILE A 101 -11.03 11.35 2.71
CA ILE A 101 -11.36 12.02 1.45
C ILE A 101 -12.48 11.26 0.76
N ALA A 102 -13.65 11.90 0.62
CA ALA A 102 -14.86 11.28 0.08
C ALA A 102 -15.40 12.04 -1.15
N GLY A 103 -16.15 11.36 -2.03
CA GLY A 103 -16.78 11.97 -3.21
C GLY A 103 -16.91 11.03 -4.41
N LYS A 104 -17.57 11.47 -5.48
CA LYS A 104 -17.91 10.61 -6.63
C LYS A 104 -16.68 10.13 -7.40
N ARG A 105 -16.84 9.11 -8.25
CA ARG A 105 -15.78 8.66 -9.16
C ARG A 105 -15.32 9.82 -10.07
N GLY A 106 -14.01 9.98 -10.23
CA GLY A 106 -13.44 11.01 -11.10
C GLY A 106 -13.48 12.45 -10.54
N SER A 107 -13.85 12.66 -9.28
CA SER A 107 -13.86 13.98 -8.63
C SER A 107 -12.48 14.51 -8.23
N GLY A 108 -11.41 13.73 -8.38
CA GLY A 108 -10.05 14.14 -8.04
C GLY A 108 -9.62 13.83 -6.60
N LYS A 109 -10.19 12.82 -5.96
CA LYS A 109 -9.81 12.40 -4.59
C LYS A 109 -8.34 11.98 -4.47
N SER A 110 -7.87 11.11 -5.35
CA SER A 110 -6.48 10.64 -5.34
C SER A 110 -5.50 11.77 -5.58
N VAL A 111 -5.82 12.69 -6.49
CA VAL A 111 -5.06 13.93 -6.71
C VAL A 111 -4.90 14.72 -5.42
N LEU A 112 -6.01 14.95 -4.71
CA LEU A 112 -6.02 15.67 -3.45
C LEU A 112 -5.16 14.95 -2.40
N GLY A 113 -5.34 13.63 -2.23
CA GLY A 113 -4.58 12.85 -1.26
C GLY A 113 -3.07 12.90 -1.49
N PHE A 114 -2.63 12.73 -2.75
CA PHE A 114 -1.21 12.87 -3.09
C PHE A 114 -0.70 14.31 -2.96
N ARG A 115 -1.53 15.32 -3.21
CA ARG A 115 -1.13 16.73 -3.05
C ARG A 115 -0.92 17.07 -1.58
N LEU A 116 -1.81 16.63 -0.69
CA LEU A 116 -1.64 16.80 0.76
C LEU A 116 -0.38 16.07 1.24
N MET A 117 -0.17 14.82 0.80
CA MET A 117 1.05 14.07 1.10
C MET A 117 2.32 14.79 0.62
N GLU A 118 2.33 15.28 -0.62
CA GLU A 118 3.47 16.03 -1.17
C GLU A 118 3.76 17.29 -0.36
N ASN A 119 2.73 18.04 0.02
CA ASN A 119 2.88 19.24 0.85
C ASN A 119 3.49 18.91 2.24
N ILE A 120 2.99 17.85 2.89
CA ILE A 120 3.53 17.39 4.17
C ILE A 120 5.00 17.01 4.01
N HIS A 121 5.33 16.18 3.01
CA HIS A 121 6.70 15.75 2.77
C HIS A 121 7.64 16.93 2.47
N ALA A 122 7.21 17.86 1.61
CA ALA A 122 8.02 18.98 1.18
C ALA A 122 8.48 19.85 2.36
N LYS A 123 7.63 20.05 3.37
CA LYS A 123 7.90 20.88 4.56
C LYS A 123 8.49 20.11 5.74
N SER A 124 7.92 18.96 6.09
CA SER A 124 8.28 18.21 7.30
C SER A 124 9.32 17.11 7.06
N LYS A 125 9.55 16.73 5.78
CA LYS A 125 10.37 15.58 5.38
C LYS A 125 9.93 14.24 5.98
N ARG A 126 8.69 14.15 6.51
CA ARG A 126 8.09 12.91 6.99
C ARG A 126 8.09 11.84 5.88
N PRO A 127 8.41 10.57 6.18
CA PRO A 127 8.46 9.53 5.16
C PRO A 127 7.06 9.24 4.60
N CYS A 128 6.94 9.08 3.29
CA CYS A 128 5.66 8.91 2.61
C CYS A 128 5.48 7.50 2.06
N PHE A 129 4.28 6.95 2.24
CA PHE A 129 3.94 5.60 1.84
C PHE A 129 2.60 5.57 1.10
N ALA A 130 2.51 4.76 0.04
CA ALA A 130 1.26 4.55 -0.69
C ALA A 130 0.93 3.06 -0.72
N LEU A 131 -0.23 2.69 -0.18
CA LEU A 131 -0.70 1.31 -0.14
C LEU A 131 -1.35 0.93 -1.47
N GLY A 132 -0.87 -0.13 -2.11
CA GLY A 132 -1.48 -0.68 -3.34
C GLY A 132 -1.23 0.13 -4.62
N VAL A 133 -0.22 0.99 -4.65
CA VAL A 133 0.17 1.77 -5.83
C VAL A 133 1.55 1.35 -6.31
N ARG A 134 1.71 0.95 -7.58
CA ARG A 134 3.00 0.47 -8.11
C ARG A 134 4.11 1.53 -7.99
N GLN A 135 5.30 1.09 -7.57
CA GLN A 135 6.46 1.95 -7.32
C GLN A 135 7.03 2.65 -8.57
N ASP A 136 6.77 2.14 -9.78
CA ASP A 136 7.28 2.69 -11.06
C ASP A 136 6.60 4.01 -11.47
N VAL A 137 5.43 4.33 -10.92
CA VAL A 137 4.73 5.60 -11.20
C VAL A 137 4.89 6.62 -10.08
N LEU A 138 5.47 6.21 -8.95
CA LEU A 138 5.66 7.04 -7.78
C LEU A 138 7.08 7.62 -7.77
N PRO A 139 7.26 8.87 -7.33
CA PRO A 139 8.59 9.41 -7.15
C PRO A 139 9.32 8.68 -6.02
N SER A 140 10.64 8.78 -6.00
CA SER A 140 11.52 8.04 -5.07
C SER A 140 11.28 8.35 -3.59
N TRP A 141 10.66 9.49 -3.27
CA TRP A 141 10.31 9.88 -1.90
C TRP A 141 8.97 9.31 -1.42
N ILE A 142 8.18 8.65 -2.29
CA ILE A 142 7.02 7.84 -1.89
C ILE A 142 7.37 6.36 -2.05
N GLN A 143 7.28 5.62 -0.94
CA GLN A 143 7.44 4.18 -0.95
C GLN A 143 6.10 3.47 -1.15
N SER A 144 6.02 2.63 -2.18
CA SER A 144 4.95 1.65 -2.34
C SER A 144 5.06 0.57 -1.27
N ILE A 145 3.93 0.24 -0.66
CA ILE A 145 3.84 -0.78 0.38
C ILE A 145 2.61 -1.67 0.15
N ASP A 146 2.69 -2.88 0.71
CA ASP A 146 1.60 -3.86 0.72
C ASP A 146 0.95 -4.02 2.11
N SER A 147 1.66 -3.63 3.17
CA SER A 147 1.17 -3.68 4.57
C SER A 147 1.75 -2.55 5.42
N LEU A 148 0.99 -2.10 6.41
CA LEU A 148 1.37 -1.02 7.32
C LEU A 148 2.28 -1.45 8.47
N GLU A 149 2.35 -2.74 8.75
CA GLU A 149 3.13 -3.30 9.86
C GLU A 149 4.62 -2.96 9.73
N THR A 150 5.09 -2.79 8.50
CA THR A 150 6.51 -2.52 8.18
C THR A 150 6.86 -1.03 8.09
N ILE A 151 5.88 -0.14 8.29
CA ILE A 151 6.08 1.31 8.15
C ILE A 151 6.86 1.89 9.34
N LYS A 152 7.74 2.86 9.04
CA LYS A 152 8.47 3.68 10.02
C LYS A 152 7.54 4.65 10.75
N ASN A 153 7.82 4.92 12.02
CA ASN A 153 7.06 5.88 12.82
C ASN A 153 7.09 7.30 12.21
N GLY A 154 6.08 8.10 12.47
CA GLY A 154 6.01 9.49 11.99
C GLY A 154 5.69 9.64 10.51
N GLY A 155 5.33 8.55 9.81
CA GLY A 155 5.08 8.55 8.37
C GLY A 155 3.72 9.10 7.95
N VAL A 156 3.60 9.45 6.67
CA VAL A 156 2.33 9.78 6.01
C VAL A 156 1.95 8.63 5.09
N VAL A 157 0.75 8.08 5.24
CA VAL A 157 0.29 6.93 4.46
C VAL A 157 -0.97 7.29 3.69
N LEU A 158 -0.95 7.04 2.38
CA LEU A 158 -2.14 7.11 1.53
C LEU A 158 -2.73 5.72 1.35
N VAL A 159 -4.03 5.59 1.65
CA VAL A 159 -4.79 4.35 1.53
C VAL A 159 -5.96 4.61 0.58
N ASP A 160 -5.89 4.05 -0.63
CA ASP A 160 -7.01 4.11 -1.59
C ASP A 160 -8.03 3.00 -1.32
N GLU A 161 -9.27 3.18 -1.74
CA GLU A 161 -10.40 2.26 -1.50
C GLU A 161 -10.13 0.84 -2.04
N GLY A 162 -9.38 0.76 -3.14
CA GLY A 162 -8.90 -0.51 -3.69
C GLY A 162 -7.98 -1.27 -2.73
N ALA A 163 -7.14 -0.56 -1.97
CA ALA A 163 -6.21 -1.17 -1.02
C ALA A 163 -6.91 -1.75 0.22
N VAL A 164 -7.97 -1.08 0.71
CA VAL A 164 -8.83 -1.63 1.77
C VAL A 164 -9.51 -2.93 1.30
N SER A 165 -9.88 -2.98 0.01
CA SER A 165 -10.47 -4.17 -0.61
C SER A 165 -9.44 -5.29 -0.85
N PHE A 166 -8.18 -4.97 -1.15
CA PHE A 166 -7.10 -5.97 -1.30
C PHE A 166 -6.83 -6.73 0.00
N ASN A 167 -6.79 -6.03 1.14
CA ASN A 167 -6.59 -6.67 2.44
C ASN A 167 -7.78 -7.57 2.88
N SER A 168 -8.90 -7.51 2.15
CA SER A 168 -10.11 -8.31 2.40
C SER A 168 -10.18 -9.62 1.60
N ARG A 169 -9.35 -9.78 0.55
CA ARG A 169 -9.36 -10.99 -0.30
C ARG A 169 -8.49 -12.12 0.25
N ASP A 170 -7.50 -11.81 1.08
CA ASP A 170 -6.59 -12.81 1.66
C ASP A 170 -7.05 -13.39 3.01
N SER A 171 -8.20 -12.98 3.56
CA SER A 171 -8.72 -13.58 4.80
C SER A 171 -10.25 -13.71 4.81
N MET A 172 -10.73 -14.91 4.50
CA MET A 172 -12.15 -15.29 4.46
C MET A 172 -12.88 -15.19 5.83
N SER A 173 -12.35 -14.50 6.85
CA SER A 173 -12.98 -14.36 8.17
C SER A 173 -12.70 -13.05 8.96
N LYS A 174 -12.05 -12.01 8.40
CA LYS A 174 -11.69 -10.79 9.14
C LYS A 174 -12.22 -9.48 8.53
N LYS A 175 -13.43 -9.50 7.99
CA LYS A 175 -13.98 -8.44 7.11
C LYS A 175 -14.07 -7.02 7.71
N ASN A 176 -14.04 -6.86 9.05
CA ASN A 176 -14.09 -5.54 9.71
C ASN A 176 -12.88 -5.24 10.61
N LYS A 177 -11.88 -6.14 10.69
CA LYS A 177 -10.72 -5.94 11.57
C LYS A 177 -9.61 -5.08 10.94
N GLY A 178 -9.46 -5.12 9.62
CA GLY A 178 -8.34 -4.46 8.94
C GLY A 178 -8.28 -2.94 9.12
N LEU A 179 -9.41 -2.23 9.03
CA LEU A 179 -9.42 -0.77 9.13
C LEU A 179 -9.27 -0.28 10.58
N GLY A 180 -9.89 -0.97 11.54
CA GLY A 180 -9.70 -0.69 12.96
C GLY A 180 -8.28 -0.99 13.45
N GLU A 181 -7.71 -2.12 13.04
CA GLU A 181 -6.29 -2.47 13.29
C GLU A 181 -5.36 -1.43 12.66
N LEU A 182 -5.67 -0.97 11.45
CA LEU A 182 -4.93 0.07 10.75
C LEU A 182 -4.94 1.41 11.51
N LEU A 183 -6.10 1.83 12.03
CA LEU A 183 -6.19 3.04 12.86
C LEU A 183 -5.41 2.89 14.16
N ALA A 184 -5.47 1.72 14.80
CA ALA A 184 -4.70 1.44 16.00
C ALA A 184 -3.19 1.53 15.72
N ILE A 185 -2.72 0.91 14.63
CA ILE A 185 -1.31 0.98 14.19
C ILE A 185 -0.90 2.43 13.94
N ALA A 186 -1.73 3.21 13.26
CA ALA A 186 -1.40 4.61 13.00
C ALA A 186 -1.27 5.44 14.26
N ARG A 187 -2.14 5.23 15.25
CA ARG A 187 -2.04 5.95 16.52
C ARG A 187 -0.80 5.57 17.31
N HIS A 188 -0.43 4.28 17.34
CA HIS A 188 0.79 3.82 18.02
C HIS A 188 2.09 4.21 17.32
N LYS A 189 2.07 4.35 15.99
CA LYS A 189 3.24 4.72 15.19
C LYS A 189 3.30 6.20 14.83
N ASP A 190 2.39 7.01 15.35
CA ASP A 190 2.31 8.45 15.05
C ASP A 190 2.23 8.72 13.53
N LEU A 191 1.32 8.02 12.85
CA LEU A 191 1.14 8.13 11.40
C LEU A 191 0.03 9.11 11.05
N THR A 192 0.27 9.95 10.06
CA THR A 192 -0.81 10.62 9.34
C THR A 192 -1.38 9.64 8.31
N LEU A 193 -2.68 9.35 8.42
CA LEU A 193 -3.39 8.50 7.48
C LEU A 193 -4.29 9.33 6.58
N ILE A 194 -4.15 9.15 5.27
CA ILE A 194 -5.01 9.76 4.26
C ILE A 194 -5.80 8.63 3.59
N PHE A 195 -7.07 8.53 3.95
CA PHE A 195 -7.99 7.57 3.37
C PHE A 195 -8.76 8.16 2.22
N ILE A 196 -8.86 7.42 1.12
CA ILE A 196 -9.72 7.78 0.00
C ILE A 196 -10.83 6.76 -0.11
N THR A 197 -12.07 7.25 -0.23
CA THR A 197 -13.25 6.41 -0.40
C THR A 197 -14.24 7.00 -1.38
N GLN A 198 -14.89 6.16 -2.18
CA GLN A 198 -16.05 6.55 -2.98
C GLN A 198 -17.35 6.43 -2.20
N ASN A 199 -17.44 5.53 -1.22
CA ASN A 199 -18.65 5.30 -0.45
C ASN A 199 -18.29 5.09 1.03
N THR A 200 -18.67 6.04 1.87
CA THR A 200 -18.43 5.90 3.32
C THR A 200 -19.32 4.83 3.94
N GLY A 201 -20.40 4.43 3.25
CA GLY A 201 -21.18 3.22 3.49
C GLY A 201 -20.35 1.93 3.62
N MET A 202 -19.19 1.85 2.98
CA MET A 202 -18.28 0.70 3.08
C MET A 202 -17.30 0.81 4.26
N ILE A 203 -17.21 1.99 4.88
CA ILE A 203 -16.35 2.25 6.04
C ILE A 203 -17.16 2.03 7.32
N ASP A 204 -16.53 1.45 8.33
CA ASP A 204 -17.12 1.29 9.66
C ASP A 204 -17.39 2.67 10.30
N LYS A 205 -18.54 2.85 10.95
CA LYS A 205 -18.91 4.13 11.57
C LYS A 205 -17.87 4.60 12.58
N ASN A 206 -17.25 3.69 13.32
CA ASN A 206 -16.23 4.04 14.30
C ASN A 206 -14.98 4.59 13.64
N VAL A 207 -14.66 4.17 12.41
CA VAL A 207 -13.53 4.73 11.66
C VAL A 207 -13.81 6.17 11.26
N LEU A 208 -15.03 6.47 10.80
CA LEU A 208 -15.43 7.85 10.50
C LEU A 208 -15.41 8.73 11.76
N ASN A 209 -15.84 8.20 12.91
CA ASN A 209 -15.78 8.92 14.19
C ASN A 209 -14.36 9.19 14.69
N LEU A 210 -13.36 8.43 14.21
CA LEU A 210 -11.95 8.60 14.55
C LEU A 210 -11.21 9.51 13.56
N CYS A 211 -11.88 10.01 12.53
CA CYS A 211 -11.28 10.95 11.60
C CYS A 211 -11.18 12.34 12.23
N ASP A 212 -9.98 12.92 12.19
CA ASP A 212 -9.74 14.29 12.63
C ASP A 212 -10.23 15.31 11.59
N THR A 213 -10.18 14.93 10.31
CA THR A 213 -10.56 15.78 9.18
C THR A 213 -11.36 14.96 8.16
N ILE A 214 -12.46 15.54 7.66
CA ILE A 214 -13.19 15.01 6.49
C ILE A 214 -13.11 16.02 5.34
N LEU A 215 -12.56 15.58 4.20
CA LEU A 215 -12.50 16.35 2.98
C LEU A 215 -13.49 15.79 1.96
N VAL A 216 -14.45 16.62 1.56
CA VAL A 216 -15.51 16.22 0.64
C VAL A 216 -15.28 16.86 -0.72
N LYS A 217 -14.99 16.01 -1.71
CA LYS A 217 -15.06 16.34 -3.14
C LYS A 217 -16.51 16.29 -3.62
N GLU A 218 -16.78 16.88 -4.78
CA GLU A 218 -18.10 16.87 -5.41
C GLU A 218 -18.72 15.46 -5.38
N GLY A 219 -19.90 15.35 -4.80
CA GLY A 219 -20.69 14.12 -4.73
C GLY A 219 -21.53 13.92 -6.00
N SER A 220 -22.11 12.73 -6.15
CA SER A 220 -23.19 12.51 -7.11
C SER A 220 -24.54 12.61 -6.41
N LEU A 221 -25.62 12.94 -7.16
CA LEU A 221 -26.97 13.03 -6.60
C LEU A 221 -27.42 11.72 -5.93
N LEU A 222 -27.08 10.58 -6.52
CA LEU A 222 -27.40 9.27 -5.93
C LEU A 222 -26.59 9.02 -4.66
N GLN A 223 -25.31 9.39 -4.65
CA GLN A 223 -24.45 9.24 -3.48
C GLN A 223 -24.95 10.08 -2.30
N GLU A 224 -25.37 11.32 -2.54
CA GLU A 224 -25.97 12.18 -1.51
C GLU A 224 -27.24 11.56 -0.90
N LYS A 225 -28.08 10.91 -1.72
CA LYS A 225 -29.33 10.29 -1.25
C LYS A 225 -29.14 8.94 -0.56
N MET A 226 -28.10 8.19 -0.96
CA MET A 226 -27.86 6.81 -0.50
C MET A 226 -26.83 6.72 0.64
N GLU A 227 -26.20 7.84 1.00
CA GLU A 227 -25.25 7.86 2.11
C GLU A 227 -25.91 7.79 3.48
N ARG A 228 -25.12 7.38 4.47
CA ARG A 228 -25.56 7.34 5.88
C ARG A 228 -25.91 8.75 6.37
N SER A 229 -26.86 8.85 7.31
CA SER A 229 -27.42 10.12 7.79
C SER A 229 -26.37 11.20 8.09
N VAL A 230 -25.31 10.86 8.84
CA VAL A 230 -24.25 11.83 9.19
C VAL A 230 -23.47 12.30 7.96
N MET A 231 -23.13 11.38 7.05
CA MET A 231 -22.35 11.70 5.85
C MET A 231 -23.18 12.43 4.80
N LYS A 232 -24.49 12.17 4.77
CA LYS A 232 -25.45 12.89 3.94
C LYS A 232 -25.40 14.39 4.22
N ASP A 233 -25.44 14.80 5.48
CA ASP A 233 -25.40 16.22 5.85
C ASP A 233 -24.09 16.89 5.41
N LEU A 234 -22.95 16.17 5.54
CA LEU A 234 -21.66 16.65 5.05
C LEU A 234 -21.66 16.80 3.52
N TYR A 235 -22.24 15.84 2.79
CA TYR A 235 -22.36 15.92 1.33
C TYR A 235 -23.25 17.05 0.86
N VAL A 236 -24.41 17.25 1.48
CA VAL A 236 -25.34 18.35 1.15
C VAL A 236 -24.60 19.69 1.30
N LYS A 237 -24.00 19.93 2.46
CA LYS A 237 -23.28 21.17 2.76
C LYS A 237 -22.08 21.40 1.85
N ALA A 238 -21.32 20.35 1.55
CA ALA A 238 -20.19 20.42 0.63
C ALA A 238 -20.66 20.71 -0.81
N ASN A 239 -21.69 20.00 -1.29
CA ASN A 239 -22.23 20.18 -2.64
C ASN A 239 -22.84 21.56 -2.83
N GLU A 240 -23.59 22.09 -1.87
CA GLU A 240 -24.13 23.46 -1.90
C GLU A 240 -23.02 24.51 -2.10
N SER A 241 -21.88 24.30 -1.46
CA SER A 241 -20.73 25.20 -1.57
C SER A 241 -19.96 25.01 -2.88
N LEU A 242 -19.76 23.76 -3.31
CA LEU A 242 -19.05 23.42 -4.54
C LEU A 242 -19.87 23.74 -5.81
N GLN A 243 -21.20 23.72 -5.75
CA GLN A 243 -22.06 24.06 -6.88
C GLN A 243 -21.97 25.53 -7.29
N LYS A 244 -21.58 26.41 -6.36
CA LYS A 244 -21.28 27.83 -6.64
C LYS A 244 -20.05 28.03 -7.52
N ILE A 245 -19.22 26.99 -7.66
CA ILE A 245 -18.02 26.98 -8.50
C ILE A 245 -18.39 26.42 -9.88
N PRO A 246 -17.92 27.03 -10.99
CA PRO A 246 -18.12 26.49 -12.33
C PRO A 246 -17.62 25.04 -12.46
N SER A 247 -18.38 24.22 -13.19
CA SER A 247 -18.22 22.76 -13.24
C SER A 247 -16.80 22.30 -13.60
N GLU A 248 -16.15 23.04 -14.49
CA GLU A 248 -14.80 22.85 -15.01
C GLU A 248 -13.72 23.04 -13.94
N HIS A 249 -14.00 23.83 -12.90
CA HIS A 249 -13.05 24.13 -11.82
C HIS A 249 -13.29 23.29 -10.56
N ARG A 250 -14.44 22.62 -10.43
CA ARG A 250 -14.81 21.87 -9.21
C ARG A 250 -13.82 20.78 -8.82
N LYS A 251 -13.14 20.15 -9.79
CA LYS A 251 -12.15 19.09 -9.49
C LYS A 251 -10.97 19.59 -8.66
N ALA A 252 -10.59 20.86 -8.81
CA ALA A 252 -9.51 21.48 -8.03
C ALA A 252 -9.94 21.80 -6.58
N HIS A 253 -11.23 21.81 -6.30
CA HIS A 253 -11.80 22.25 -5.03
C HIS A 253 -12.27 21.08 -4.17
N CYS A 254 -12.28 21.27 -2.86
CA CYS A 254 -12.95 20.39 -1.90
C CYS A 254 -13.45 21.19 -0.70
N TYR A 255 -14.52 20.70 -0.09
CA TYR A 255 -14.97 21.20 1.20
C TYR A 255 -14.21 20.50 2.32
N VAL A 256 -13.77 21.22 3.33
CA VAL A 256 -13.03 20.72 4.49
C VAL A 256 -13.90 20.86 5.73
N PHE A 257 -13.98 19.78 6.49
CA PHE A 257 -14.51 19.72 7.85
C PHE A 257 -13.36 19.38 8.79
N ASP A 258 -12.83 20.38 9.49
CA ASP A 258 -11.76 20.25 10.46
C ASP A 258 -12.04 21.11 11.71
N ALA A 259 -11.39 20.80 12.83
CA ALA A 259 -11.46 21.62 14.03
C ALA A 259 -10.95 23.06 13.82
N GLU A 260 -9.91 23.23 12.99
CA GLU A 260 -9.25 24.52 12.76
C GLU A 260 -9.80 25.29 11.54
N PHE A 261 -10.55 24.61 10.67
CA PHE A 261 -11.08 25.22 9.44
C PHE A 261 -12.30 24.47 8.92
N GLU A 262 -13.32 25.24 8.57
CA GLU A 262 -14.45 24.78 7.79
C GLU A 262 -14.65 25.70 6.57
N GLY A 263 -14.65 25.12 5.37
CA GLY A 263 -14.78 25.91 4.14
C GLY A 263 -14.33 25.17 2.89
N VAL A 264 -14.25 25.88 1.77
CA VAL A 264 -13.75 25.33 0.50
C VAL A 264 -12.31 25.73 0.31
N ILE A 265 -11.45 24.76 0.04
CA ILE A 265 -10.07 24.99 -0.40
C ILE A 265 -9.90 24.64 -1.88
N SER A 266 -8.93 25.28 -2.52
CA SER A 266 -8.44 24.94 -3.86
C SER A 266 -7.08 24.24 -3.77
N THR A 267 -6.80 23.36 -4.72
CA THR A 267 -5.55 22.58 -4.76
C THR A 267 -5.03 22.43 -6.19
N LYS A 268 -3.70 22.43 -6.33
CA LYS A 268 -3.01 22.15 -7.60
C LYS A 268 -2.70 20.65 -7.72
N LEU A 269 -2.53 20.16 -8.95
CA LEU A 269 -2.11 18.77 -9.19
C LEU A 269 -0.74 18.50 -8.58
N PRO A 270 -0.49 17.34 -7.93
CA PRO A 270 0.83 16.97 -7.43
C PRO A 270 1.92 17.07 -8.50
N GLY A 271 3.17 17.39 -8.11
CA GLY A 271 4.26 17.63 -9.06
C GLY A 271 4.58 16.44 -9.99
N PHE A 272 4.29 15.22 -9.55
CA PHE A 272 4.51 13.98 -10.29
C PHE A 272 3.24 13.41 -10.96
N TRP A 273 2.12 14.14 -10.89
CA TRP A 273 0.83 13.63 -11.36
C TRP A 273 0.86 13.38 -12.88
N SER A 274 0.44 12.19 -13.29
CA SER A 274 0.39 11.79 -14.70
C SER A 274 -0.78 10.85 -14.98
N SER A 275 -1.07 10.63 -16.26
CA SER A 275 -2.06 9.64 -16.69
C SER A 275 -1.73 8.22 -16.21
N ARG A 276 -0.45 7.89 -16.07
CA ARG A 276 0.03 6.63 -15.49
C ARG A 276 -0.38 6.50 -14.03
N VAL A 277 -0.15 7.53 -13.22
CA VAL A 277 -0.55 7.53 -11.79
C VAL A 277 -2.07 7.41 -11.66
N SER A 278 -2.82 8.18 -12.46
CA SER A 278 -4.29 8.19 -12.43
C SER A 278 -4.94 6.84 -12.76
N LYS A 279 -4.33 6.06 -13.67
CA LYS A 279 -4.83 4.74 -14.09
C LYS A 279 -4.18 3.58 -13.33
N ASN A 280 -3.26 3.86 -12.40
CA ASN A 280 -2.54 2.83 -11.67
C ASN A 280 -3.33 2.39 -10.44
N GLN A 281 -4.36 1.59 -10.67
CA GLN A 281 -4.97 0.77 -9.64
C GLN A 281 -4.59 -0.68 -9.95
N ALA A 282 -3.91 -1.33 -9.01
CA ALA A 282 -3.58 -2.75 -9.06
C ALA A 282 -4.86 -3.61 -8.96
#